data_AF-A0A9D8L7F0-F1
#
_entry.id   AF-A0A9D8L7F0-F1
#
_cell.length_a   1.000
_cell.length_b   1.000
_cell.length_c   1.000
_cell.angle_alpha   90.00
_cell.angle_beta   90.00
_cell.angle_gamma   90.00
#
_symmetry.space_group_name_H-M   'P 1'
#
loop_
_entity.id
_entity.type
_entity.pdbx_description
1 polymer ?
#
loop_
_entity_poly.entity_id
_entity_poly.type
_entity_poly.pdbx_seq_one_letter_code
_entity_poly.pdbx_strand_id
1 'polypeptide(L)'
;MRRLVLALAGLALLAPAALADTPLDKYVAAREAYVAKFREAEKAEVGDAVIAEEQKALADLGGLLAPVVGKVAIKGYGAKGRISLETLFPSDVGFGMLDGLVFTTADGRSTVLATTDTLLARWLAGARDLPHEAADALRSDEFYAQATSPDAAVLRYALVPVLPPGGAATARAMLVLRAQDIGAGVPDELLLAV
;
A
#
# COMPACT_ATOMS: atom_id res chain seq x y z
N MET A 1 76.47 3.15 -0.50
CA MET A 1 75.25 2.32 -0.67
C MET A 1 74.64 2.20 0.73
N ARG A 2 73.43 2.62 1.09
CA ARG A 2 72.10 2.63 0.47
C ARG A 2 71.27 3.78 1.09
N ARG A 3 70.44 4.43 0.29
CA ARG A 3 69.43 5.42 0.73
C ARG A 3 68.20 4.66 1.24
N LEU A 4 67.73 4.94 2.46
CA LEU A 4 66.42 4.48 2.92
C LEU A 4 65.38 5.53 2.52
N VAL A 5 64.51 5.18 1.57
CA VAL A 5 63.33 5.96 1.20
C VAL A 5 62.16 5.35 1.98
N LEU A 6 61.60 6.09 2.95
CA LEU A 6 60.32 5.73 3.55
C LEU A 6 59.20 6.06 2.56
N ALA A 7 58.56 5.03 2.02
CA ALA A 7 57.35 5.16 1.23
C ALA A 7 56.14 5.21 2.17
N LEU A 8 55.48 6.37 2.21
CA LEU A 8 54.20 6.57 2.90
C LEU A 8 53.10 6.05 1.97
N ALA A 9 52.63 4.82 2.18
CA ALA A 9 51.48 4.28 1.45
C ALA A 9 50.20 4.70 2.18
N GLY A 10 49.48 5.66 1.60
CA GLY A 10 48.15 6.07 2.04
C GLY A 10 47.13 4.96 1.76
N LEU A 11 46.61 4.35 2.81
CA LEU A 11 45.48 3.43 2.73
C LEU A 11 44.19 4.27 2.69
N ALA A 12 43.65 4.49 1.49
CA ALA A 12 42.32 5.07 1.34
C ALA A 12 41.28 4.05 1.85
N LEU A 13 40.72 4.29 3.04
CA LEU A 13 39.53 3.58 3.50
C LEU A 13 38.36 3.97 2.59
N LEU A 14 37.91 3.04 1.74
CA LEU A 14 36.56 3.09 1.20
C LEU A 14 35.59 2.85 2.36
N ALA A 15 35.00 3.93 2.88
CA ALA A 15 33.81 3.81 3.70
C ALA A 15 32.67 3.27 2.81
N PRO A 16 31.92 2.23 3.23
CA PRO A 16 30.71 1.85 2.51
C PRO A 16 29.73 3.03 2.57
N ALA A 17 29.30 3.51 1.41
CA ALA A 17 28.20 4.45 1.35
C ALA A 17 26.97 3.74 1.94
N ALA A 18 26.50 4.21 3.11
CA ALA A 18 25.19 3.81 3.60
C ALA A 18 24.17 4.18 2.52
N LEU A 19 23.53 3.18 1.91
CA LEU A 19 22.39 3.42 1.03
C LEU A 19 21.34 4.14 1.89
N ALA A 20 20.95 5.34 1.46
CA ALA A 20 19.87 6.04 2.14
C ALA A 20 18.59 5.22 1.96
N ASP A 21 17.93 4.84 3.05
CA ASP A 21 16.64 4.13 2.98
C ASP A 21 15.67 4.96 2.13
N THR A 22 15.14 4.34 1.08
CA THR A 22 14.13 4.96 0.23
C THR A 22 12.83 5.15 1.03
N PRO A 23 11.91 6.02 0.59
CA PRO A 23 10.58 6.10 1.20
C PRO A 23 9.89 4.73 1.30
N LEU A 24 10.07 3.87 0.28
CA LEU A 24 9.52 2.53 0.26
C LEU A 24 10.16 1.64 1.34
N ASP A 25 11.48 1.66 1.49
CA ASP A 25 12.18 0.84 2.50
C ASP A 25 11.73 1.20 3.92
N LYS A 26 11.59 2.50 4.19
CA LYS A 26 11.09 3.01 5.48
C LYS A 26 9.67 2.54 5.76
N TYR A 27 8.80 2.64 4.75
CA TYR A 27 7.42 2.18 4.86
C TYR A 27 7.35 0.67 5.12
N VAL A 28 8.09 -0.13 4.35
CA VAL A 28 8.10 -1.59 4.47
C VAL A 28 8.61 -2.03 5.84
N ALA A 29 9.73 -1.47 6.30
CA ALA A 29 10.30 -1.78 7.60
C ALA A 29 9.34 -1.42 8.75
N ALA A 30 8.70 -0.25 8.68
CA ALA A 30 7.71 0.16 9.68
C ALA A 30 6.48 -0.76 9.67
N ARG A 31 5.99 -1.14 8.49
CA ARG A 31 4.83 -2.05 8.35
C ARG A 31 5.13 -3.40 9.00
N GLU A 32 6.29 -3.97 8.72
CA GLU A 32 6.71 -5.25 9.29
C GLU A 32 6.88 -5.16 10.82
N ALA A 33 7.46 -4.07 11.32
CA ALA A 33 7.60 -3.83 12.75
C ALA A 33 6.24 -3.68 13.46
N TYR A 34 5.30 -2.93 12.88
CA TYR A 34 3.97 -2.79 13.46
C TYR A 34 3.17 -4.08 13.41
N VAL A 35 3.20 -4.83 12.30
CA VAL A 35 2.54 -6.13 12.21
C VAL A 35 3.11 -7.11 13.24
N ALA A 36 4.44 -7.15 13.43
CA ALA A 36 5.05 -7.97 14.47
C ALA A 36 4.59 -7.57 15.87
N LYS A 37 4.49 -6.26 16.14
CA LYS A 37 3.99 -5.74 17.41
C LYS A 37 2.55 -6.15 17.68
N PHE A 38 1.64 -5.94 16.73
CA PHE A 38 0.22 -6.21 16.92
C PHE A 38 -0.10 -7.72 16.95
N ARG A 39 0.69 -8.55 16.24
CA ARG A 39 0.67 -10.01 16.42
C ARG A 39 0.99 -10.47 17.84
N GLU A 40 1.90 -9.79 18.52
CA GLU A 40 2.19 -10.10 19.93
C GLU A 40 1.10 -9.54 20.86
N ALA A 41 0.56 -8.36 20.54
CA ALA A 41 -0.48 -7.71 21.33
C ALA A 41 -1.81 -8.48 21.33
N GLU A 42 -2.20 -9.08 20.20
CA GLU A 42 -3.46 -9.84 20.08
C GLU A 42 -3.46 -11.19 20.82
N LYS A 43 -2.32 -11.62 21.37
CA LYS A 43 -2.25 -12.85 22.20
C LYS A 43 -2.92 -12.68 23.57
N ALA A 44 -3.19 -11.44 23.97
CA ALA A 44 -3.89 -11.09 25.19
C ALA A 44 -5.21 -10.37 24.85
N GLU A 45 -6.00 -10.04 25.86
CA GLU A 45 -7.22 -9.24 25.67
C GLU A 45 -6.88 -7.86 25.08
N VAL A 46 -7.43 -7.57 23.90
CA VAL A 46 -7.23 -6.31 23.19
C VAL A 46 -8.19 -5.26 23.75
N GLY A 47 -7.68 -4.43 24.67
CA GLY A 47 -8.43 -3.31 25.23
C GLY A 47 -8.28 -2.01 24.43
N ASP A 48 -9.08 -1.00 24.78
CA ASP A 48 -9.13 0.32 24.11
C ASP A 48 -7.75 0.99 23.92
N ALA A 49 -6.82 0.79 24.85
CA ALA A 49 -5.47 1.34 24.75
C ALA A 49 -4.68 0.76 23.57
N VAL A 50 -4.83 -0.54 23.30
CA VAL A 50 -4.17 -1.23 22.19
C VAL A 50 -4.80 -0.80 20.87
N ILE A 51 -6.14 -0.68 20.82
CA ILE A 51 -6.86 -0.15 19.65
C ILE A 51 -6.41 1.28 19.33
N ALA A 52 -6.32 2.15 20.34
CA ALA A 52 -5.84 3.52 20.15
C ALA A 52 -4.38 3.58 19.66
N GLU A 53 -3.56 2.60 20.03
CA GLU A 53 -2.20 2.48 19.54
C GLU A 53 -2.14 1.99 18.09
N GLU A 54 -3.00 1.05 17.70
CA GLU A 54 -3.15 0.61 16.31
C GLU A 54 -3.58 1.77 15.40
N GLN A 55 -4.56 2.56 15.81
CA GLN A 55 -5.00 3.72 15.03
C GLN A 55 -3.88 4.75 14.81
N LYS A 56 -2.97 4.90 15.79
CA LYS A 56 -1.76 5.74 15.62
C LYS A 56 -0.77 5.10 14.66
N ALA A 57 -0.57 3.78 14.74
CA ALA A 57 0.30 3.05 13.83
C ALA A 57 -0.19 3.11 12.38
N LEU A 58 -1.50 2.94 12.15
CA LEU A 58 -2.11 3.12 10.83
C LEU A 58 -1.93 4.55 10.30
N ALA A 59 -2.10 5.57 11.16
CA ALA A 59 -1.86 6.96 10.78
C ALA A 59 -0.38 7.24 10.45
N ASP A 60 0.56 6.67 11.21
CA ASP A 60 1.99 6.76 10.96
C ASP A 60 2.37 6.09 9.62
N LEU A 61 1.90 4.86 9.40
CA LEU A 61 2.07 4.14 8.14
C LEU A 61 1.49 4.93 6.96
N GLY A 62 0.33 5.58 7.11
CA GLY A 62 -0.23 6.45 6.09
C GLY A 62 0.67 7.64 5.76
N GLY A 63 1.35 8.20 6.77
CA GLY A 63 2.36 9.25 6.60
C GLY A 63 3.61 8.77 5.84
N LEU A 64 4.09 7.56 6.14
CA LEU A 64 5.22 6.94 5.47
C LEU A 64 4.88 6.49 4.03
N LEU A 65 3.63 6.10 3.79
CA LEU A 65 3.14 5.65 2.49
C LEU A 65 2.91 6.80 1.51
N ALA A 66 2.55 8.00 2.00
CA ALA A 66 2.33 9.17 1.17
C ALA A 66 3.50 9.54 0.23
N PRO A 67 4.77 9.61 0.69
CA PRO A 67 5.90 9.85 -0.21
C PRO A 67 6.20 8.66 -1.15
N VAL A 68 5.73 7.45 -0.84
CA VAL A 68 5.86 6.27 -1.74
C VAL A 68 4.87 6.37 -2.90
N VAL A 69 3.61 6.69 -2.61
CA VAL A 69 2.56 6.88 -3.63
C VAL A 69 2.80 8.17 -4.42
N GLY A 70 3.37 9.19 -3.78
CA GLY A 70 3.66 10.47 -4.41
C GLY A 70 2.45 11.39 -4.51
N LYS A 71 2.56 12.42 -5.35
CA LYS A 71 1.51 13.45 -5.47
C LYS A 71 0.35 12.93 -6.30
N VAL A 72 -0.80 12.72 -5.67
CA VAL A 72 -2.07 12.41 -6.32
C VAL A 72 -2.99 13.62 -6.23
N ALA A 73 -3.52 14.08 -7.35
CA ALA A 73 -4.47 15.18 -7.41
C ALA A 73 -5.64 14.81 -8.33
N ILE A 74 -6.80 14.55 -7.73
CA ILE A 74 -8.01 14.14 -8.45
C ILE A 74 -9.07 15.21 -8.23
N LYS A 75 -9.59 15.78 -9.33
CA LYS A 75 -10.63 16.80 -9.25
C LYS A 75 -11.88 16.22 -8.56
N GLY A 76 -12.37 16.90 -7.52
CA GLY A 76 -13.55 16.48 -6.75
C GLY A 76 -13.27 15.58 -5.54
N TYR A 77 -12.01 15.18 -5.34
CA TYR A 77 -11.58 14.37 -4.20
C TYR A 77 -10.78 15.20 -3.19
N GLY A 78 -10.76 14.73 -1.94
CA GLY A 78 -9.91 15.31 -0.90
C GLY A 78 -8.43 15.27 -1.28
N ALA A 79 -7.67 16.27 -0.84
CA ALA A 79 -6.24 16.39 -1.18
C ALA A 79 -5.33 15.44 -0.39
N LYS A 80 -5.83 14.87 0.72
CA LYS A 80 -5.07 13.97 1.60
C LYS A 80 -5.71 12.58 1.58
N GLY A 81 -4.96 11.61 1.07
CA GLY A 81 -5.36 10.20 1.14
C GLY A 81 -5.19 9.64 2.55
N ARG A 82 -6.03 8.66 2.90
CA ARG A 82 -5.91 7.84 4.12
C ARG A 82 -5.27 6.50 3.77
N ILE A 83 -4.60 5.84 4.72
CA ILE A 83 -4.09 4.49 4.46
C ILE A 83 -5.25 3.54 4.12
N SER A 84 -5.01 2.61 3.19
CA SER A 84 -5.98 1.60 2.76
C SER A 84 -6.18 0.47 3.77
N LEU A 85 -5.18 0.20 4.62
CA LEU A 85 -5.24 -0.87 5.60
C LEU A 85 -6.28 -0.58 6.69
N GLU A 86 -7.15 -1.55 6.95
CA GLU A 86 -8.16 -1.46 7.99
C GLU A 86 -7.61 -1.85 9.36
N THR A 87 -6.72 -2.85 9.40
CA THR A 87 -6.14 -3.38 10.64
C THR A 87 -4.71 -3.89 10.43
N LEU A 88 -3.96 -3.93 11.53
CA LEU A 88 -2.63 -4.52 11.65
C LEU A 88 -2.62 -5.82 12.47
N PHE A 89 -3.78 -6.28 12.95
CA PHE A 89 -3.97 -7.54 13.66
C PHE A 89 -4.12 -8.71 12.68
N PRO A 90 -3.18 -9.67 12.63
CA PRO A 90 -3.25 -10.79 11.69
C PRO A 90 -4.51 -11.67 11.78
N SER A 91 -5.19 -11.72 12.93
CA SER A 91 -6.43 -12.49 13.07
C SER A 91 -7.68 -11.80 12.55
N ASP A 92 -7.62 -10.48 12.37
CA ASP A 92 -8.79 -9.67 12.09
C ASP A 92 -9.06 -9.61 10.58
N VAL A 93 -10.35 -9.53 10.24
CA VAL A 93 -10.70 -9.26 8.86
C VAL A 93 -10.32 -7.83 8.49
N GLY A 94 -9.79 -7.66 7.29
CA GLY A 94 -9.16 -6.42 6.84
C GLY A 94 -7.63 -6.44 6.95
N PHE A 95 -7.05 -7.48 7.55
CA PHE A 95 -5.59 -7.66 7.54
C PHE A 95 -5.09 -8.05 6.15
N GLY A 96 -3.92 -7.54 5.77
CA GLY A 96 -3.23 -7.97 4.55
C GLY A 96 -3.77 -7.38 3.26
N MET A 97 -4.60 -6.34 3.33
CA MET A 97 -5.08 -5.58 2.17
C MET A 97 -3.95 -4.95 1.36
N LEU A 98 -4.26 -4.55 0.12
CA LEU A 98 -3.33 -3.87 -0.77
C LEU A 98 -2.94 -2.51 -0.20
N ASP A 99 -1.64 -2.29 -0.07
CA ASP A 99 -1.08 -1.04 0.43
C ASP A 99 -1.28 0.10 -0.58
N GLY A 100 -1.94 1.17 -0.12
CA GLY A 100 -2.15 2.38 -0.91
C GLY A 100 -2.81 3.50 -0.11
N LEU A 101 -3.14 4.59 -0.80
CA LEU A 101 -3.86 5.73 -0.25
C LEU A 101 -5.27 5.83 -0.83
N VAL A 102 -6.27 5.88 0.04
CA VAL A 102 -7.67 6.09 -0.32
C VAL A 102 -8.02 7.57 -0.25
N PHE A 103 -8.46 8.12 -1.38
CA PHE A 103 -8.97 9.48 -1.54
C PHE A 103 -10.49 9.42 -1.65
N THR A 104 -11.20 10.28 -0.93
CA THR A 104 -12.67 10.26 -0.91
C THR A 104 -13.22 11.59 -1.42
N THR A 105 -14.37 11.56 -2.09
CA THR A 105 -15.14 12.77 -2.43
C THR A 105 -15.65 13.48 -1.18
N ALA A 106 -15.94 14.78 -1.30
CA ALA A 106 -16.42 15.59 -0.18
C ALA A 106 -17.74 15.10 0.43
N ASP A 107 -18.58 14.43 -0.37
CA ASP A 107 -19.84 13.82 0.07
C ASP A 107 -19.67 12.40 0.62
N GLY A 108 -18.44 11.86 0.64
CA GLY A 108 -18.14 10.54 1.19
C GLY A 108 -18.54 9.36 0.30
N ARG A 109 -19.18 9.61 -0.85
CA ARG A 109 -19.82 8.54 -1.66
C ARG A 109 -18.89 7.84 -2.62
N SER A 110 -17.77 8.45 -2.99
CA SER A 110 -16.83 7.85 -3.94
C SER A 110 -15.42 7.85 -3.38
N THR A 111 -14.75 6.71 -3.51
CA THR A 111 -13.37 6.49 -3.11
C THR A 111 -12.50 6.17 -4.31
N VAL A 112 -11.23 6.55 -4.20
CA VAL A 112 -10.13 6.16 -5.08
C VAL A 112 -8.97 5.65 -4.25
N LEU A 113 -8.71 4.35 -4.31
CA LEU A 113 -7.43 3.78 -3.86
C LEU A 113 -6.37 4.10 -4.89
N ALA A 114 -5.23 4.65 -4.49
CA ALA A 114 -4.02 4.83 -5.29
C ALA A 114 -2.89 3.98 -4.70
N THR A 115 -2.30 3.10 -5.52
CA THR A 115 -1.12 2.29 -5.19
C THR A 115 -0.02 2.54 -6.23
N THR A 116 1.15 1.91 -6.08
CA THR A 116 2.23 1.92 -7.09
C THR A 116 2.50 0.53 -7.63
N ASP A 117 3.07 0.41 -8.82
CA ASP A 117 3.50 -0.88 -9.40
C ASP A 117 4.34 -1.72 -8.42
N THR A 118 5.23 -1.08 -7.64
CA THR A 118 6.10 -1.80 -6.68
C THR A 118 5.32 -2.30 -5.47
N LEU A 119 4.38 -1.53 -4.94
CA LEU A 119 3.50 -1.95 -3.84
C LEU A 119 2.58 -3.08 -4.30
N LEU A 120 2.00 -2.97 -5.49
CA LEU A 120 1.16 -3.99 -6.10
C LEU A 120 1.94 -5.30 -6.29
N ALA A 121 3.14 -5.25 -6.87
CA ALA A 121 3.97 -6.43 -7.08
C ALA A 121 4.35 -7.10 -5.74
N ARG A 122 4.71 -6.31 -4.72
CA ARG A 122 5.00 -6.84 -3.38
C ARG A 122 3.78 -7.53 -2.77
N TRP A 123 2.59 -6.95 -2.91
CA TRP A 123 1.36 -7.54 -2.40
C TRP A 123 1.00 -8.84 -3.14
N LEU A 124 1.07 -8.84 -4.48
CA LEU A 124 0.80 -10.02 -5.31
C LEU A 124 1.73 -11.19 -5.00
N ALA A 125 2.99 -10.93 -4.64
CA ALA A 125 3.93 -11.97 -4.25
C ALA A 125 3.52 -12.74 -2.97
N GLY A 126 2.67 -12.15 -2.14
CA GLY A 126 2.09 -12.79 -0.94
C GLY A 126 0.62 -13.19 -1.09
N ALA A 127 -0.03 -12.83 -2.20
CA ALA A 127 -1.43 -13.10 -2.41
C ALA A 127 -1.68 -14.56 -2.78
N ARG A 128 -2.82 -15.12 -2.35
CA ARG A 128 -3.15 -16.52 -2.59
C ARG A 128 -4.04 -16.65 -3.82
N ASP A 129 -3.72 -17.64 -4.65
CA ASP A 129 -4.57 -18.06 -5.77
C ASP A 129 -4.87 -16.93 -6.78
N LEU A 130 -3.96 -15.96 -6.90
CA LEU A 130 -4.02 -14.84 -7.84
C LEU A 130 -2.86 -14.87 -8.83
N PRO A 131 -3.06 -14.37 -10.07
CA PRO A 131 -1.95 -14.15 -11.00
C PRO A 131 -0.90 -13.20 -10.40
N HIS A 132 0.38 -13.52 -10.54
CA HIS A 132 1.45 -12.62 -10.08
C HIS A 132 1.65 -11.42 -11.02
N GLU A 133 1.23 -11.55 -12.28
CA GLU A 133 1.27 -10.47 -13.26
C GLU A 133 0.14 -9.47 -13.00
N ALA A 134 0.48 -8.21 -12.75
CA ALA A 134 -0.47 -7.14 -12.42
C ALA A 134 -1.60 -7.03 -13.47
N ALA A 135 -1.27 -7.15 -14.75
CA ALA A 135 -2.24 -7.04 -15.83
C ALA A 135 -3.32 -8.13 -15.77
N ASP A 136 -2.98 -9.33 -15.29
CA ASP A 136 -3.90 -10.46 -15.15
C ASP A 136 -4.61 -10.45 -13.81
N ALA A 137 -3.91 -10.08 -12.73
CA ALA A 137 -4.50 -9.91 -11.41
C ALA A 137 -5.64 -8.89 -11.43
N LEU A 138 -5.43 -7.73 -12.07
CA LEU A 138 -6.43 -6.68 -12.24
C LEU A 138 -7.65 -7.12 -13.11
N ARG A 139 -7.61 -8.31 -13.72
CA ARG A 139 -8.76 -8.94 -14.42
C ARG A 139 -9.45 -10.02 -13.59
N SER A 140 -8.98 -10.34 -12.38
CA SER A 140 -9.61 -11.31 -11.45
C SER A 140 -10.54 -10.67 -10.42
N ASP A 141 -11.80 -11.09 -10.31
CA ASP A 141 -12.72 -10.56 -9.28
C ASP A 141 -12.16 -10.79 -7.87
N GLU A 142 -11.52 -11.94 -7.67
CA GLU A 142 -10.83 -12.35 -6.44
C GLU A 142 -9.73 -11.35 -6.02
N PHE A 143 -9.05 -10.72 -7.00
CA PHE A 143 -8.06 -9.68 -6.69
C PHE A 143 -8.72 -8.55 -5.90
N TYR A 144 -9.90 -8.10 -6.33
CA TYR A 144 -10.53 -6.93 -5.74
C TYR A 144 -11.15 -7.23 -4.37
N ALA A 145 -11.64 -8.46 -4.17
CA ALA A 145 -12.05 -8.96 -2.86
C ALA A 145 -10.87 -8.95 -1.87
N GLN A 146 -9.76 -9.62 -2.20
CA GLN A 146 -8.59 -9.70 -1.32
C GLN A 146 -7.90 -8.35 -1.11
N ALA A 147 -7.79 -7.53 -2.17
CA ALA A 147 -7.02 -6.28 -2.12
C ALA A 147 -7.72 -5.17 -1.32
N THR A 148 -9.05 -5.14 -1.27
CA THR A 148 -9.75 -3.92 -0.85
C THR A 148 -10.88 -4.10 0.17
N SER A 149 -11.44 -5.29 0.36
CA SER A 149 -12.36 -5.58 1.47
C SER A 149 -12.62 -7.08 1.53
N PRO A 150 -11.91 -7.82 2.38
CA PRO A 150 -12.06 -9.28 2.44
C PRO A 150 -13.45 -9.73 2.91
N ASP A 151 -14.24 -8.82 3.51
CA ASP A 151 -15.59 -9.07 4.03
C ASP A 151 -16.74 -8.56 3.13
N ALA A 152 -16.44 -8.02 1.95
CA ALA A 152 -17.47 -7.53 1.03
C ALA A 152 -17.24 -8.01 -0.40
N ALA A 153 -18.32 -8.39 -1.10
CA ALA A 153 -18.24 -8.64 -2.52
C ALA A 153 -17.95 -7.32 -3.24
N VAL A 154 -16.86 -7.28 -4.01
CA VAL A 154 -16.58 -6.18 -4.95
C VAL A 154 -17.16 -6.56 -6.30
N LEU A 155 -18.35 -6.03 -6.60
CA LEU A 155 -19.00 -6.23 -7.89
C LEU A 155 -18.39 -5.26 -8.90
N ARG A 156 -17.85 -5.79 -10.00
CA ARG A 156 -17.31 -4.99 -11.09
C ARG A 156 -18.43 -4.43 -11.95
N TYR A 157 -18.41 -3.11 -12.18
CA TYR A 157 -19.38 -2.46 -13.05
C TYR A 157 -18.78 -2.02 -14.38
N ALA A 158 -17.60 -1.38 -14.35
CA ALA A 158 -16.93 -0.97 -15.59
C ALA A 158 -15.43 -0.77 -15.38
N LEU A 159 -14.63 -1.12 -16.37
CA LEU A 159 -13.28 -0.58 -16.48
C LEU A 159 -13.38 0.86 -16.99
N VAL A 160 -12.72 1.79 -16.29
CA VAL A 160 -12.63 3.19 -16.72
C VAL A 160 -11.30 3.36 -17.46
N PRO A 161 -11.33 3.72 -18.76
CA PRO A 161 -10.11 3.99 -19.50
C PRO A 161 -9.37 5.17 -18.86
N VAL A 162 -8.17 4.93 -18.36
CA VAL A 162 -7.27 5.96 -17.83
C VAL A 162 -5.96 5.92 -18.60
N LEU A 163 -5.43 7.10 -18.89
CA LEU A 163 -4.08 7.23 -19.43
C LEU A 163 -3.09 7.25 -18.25
N PRO A 164 -1.98 6.50 -18.33
CA PRO A 164 -0.92 6.60 -17.34
C PRO A 164 -0.41 8.05 -17.24
N PRO A 165 -0.36 8.67 -16.05
CA PRO A 165 0.20 10.00 -15.88
C PRO A 165 1.72 9.98 -16.07
N GLY A 166 2.27 11.10 -16.55
CA GLY A 166 3.64 11.28 -17.05
C GLY A 166 4.72 10.40 -16.40
N GLY A 167 5.08 9.31 -17.08
CA GLY A 167 6.17 8.39 -16.70
C GLY A 167 5.73 7.07 -16.09
N ALA A 168 4.46 6.91 -15.69
CA ALA A 168 3.92 5.63 -15.24
C ALA A 168 3.77 4.66 -16.43
N ALA A 169 4.16 3.41 -16.23
CA ALA A 169 4.04 2.37 -17.26
C ALA A 169 2.59 1.92 -17.43
N THR A 170 1.77 1.98 -16.36
CA THR A 170 0.38 1.57 -16.39
C THR A 170 -0.50 2.51 -15.57
N ALA A 171 -1.79 2.54 -15.89
CA ALA A 171 -2.83 3.03 -15.01
C ALA A 171 -4.09 2.24 -15.31
N ARG A 172 -4.84 1.83 -14.29
CA ARG A 172 -6.13 1.14 -14.44
C ARG A 172 -7.11 1.66 -13.42
N ALA A 173 -8.27 2.09 -13.89
CA ALA A 173 -9.39 2.47 -13.05
C ALA A 173 -10.55 1.48 -13.23
N MET A 174 -11.25 1.17 -12.14
CA MET A 174 -12.42 0.30 -12.15
C MET A 174 -13.54 0.89 -11.31
N LEU A 175 -14.71 1.05 -11.91
CA LEU A 175 -15.95 1.40 -11.23
C LEU A 175 -16.52 0.15 -10.57
N VAL A 176 -16.75 0.21 -9.26
CA VAL A 176 -17.17 -0.91 -8.43
C VAL A 176 -18.34 -0.56 -7.54
N LEU A 177 -19.01 -1.60 -7.06
CA LEU A 177 -19.96 -1.55 -5.96
C LEU A 177 -19.48 -2.51 -4.88
N ARG A 178 -19.40 -2.06 -3.64
CA ARG A 178 -19.28 -2.97 -2.49
C ARG A 178 -20.67 -3.37 -2.01
N ALA A 179 -20.88 -4.65 -1.80
CA ALA A 179 -22.09 -5.15 -1.18
C ALA A 179 -21.79 -6.37 -0.28
N GLN A 180 -22.49 -6.45 0.86
CA GLN A 180 -22.45 -7.61 1.76
C GLN A 180 -23.25 -8.80 1.16
N ASP A 181 -24.28 -8.52 0.37
CA ASP A 181 -25.07 -9.50 -0.38
C ASP A 181 -25.01 -9.22 -1.89
N ILE A 182 -25.04 -10.27 -2.74
CA ILE A 182 -25.10 -10.11 -4.20
C ILE A 182 -26.48 -9.56 -4.60
N GLY A 183 -26.53 -8.34 -5.12
CA GLY A 183 -27.77 -7.69 -5.55
C GLY A 183 -27.56 -6.57 -6.56
N ALA A 184 -28.65 -6.07 -7.15
CA ALA A 184 -28.58 -4.93 -8.06
C ALA A 184 -28.37 -3.62 -7.28
N GLY A 185 -27.24 -2.95 -7.47
CA GLY A 185 -26.97 -1.61 -6.95
C GLY A 185 -26.42 -0.64 -8.01
N VAL A 186 -26.27 0.62 -7.64
CA VAL A 186 -25.60 1.63 -8.48
C VAL A 186 -24.16 1.76 -7.98
N PRO A 187 -23.14 1.55 -8.83
CA PRO A 187 -21.76 1.63 -8.40
C PRO A 187 -21.37 3.08 -8.09
N ASP A 188 -20.64 3.28 -7.01
CA ASP A 188 -20.26 4.59 -6.50
C ASP A 188 -18.77 4.71 -6.17
N GLU A 189 -17.98 3.64 -6.32
CA GLU A 189 -16.54 3.63 -6.00
C GLU A 189 -15.67 3.43 -7.25
N LEU A 190 -14.49 4.08 -7.31
CA LEU A 190 -13.50 3.93 -8.38
C LEU A 190 -12.16 3.45 -7.84
N LEU A 191 -11.75 2.21 -8.07
CA LEU A 191 -10.42 1.73 -7.69
C LEU A 191 -9.39 2.10 -8.78
N LEU A 192 -8.28 2.76 -8.43
CA LEU A 192 -7.25 3.23 -9.38
C LEU A 192 -5.84 2.69 -9.05
N ALA A 193 -5.29 1.81 -9.88
CA ALA A 193 -3.87 1.48 -9.84
C ALA A 193 -3.10 2.40 -10.81
N VAL A 194 -1.93 2.93 -10.40
CA VAL A 194 -1.03 3.78 -11.21
C VAL A 194 0.41 3.34 -11.03
#